data_AF-A0A009MVW0-F1
#
_entry.id   AF-A0A009MVW0-F1
#
_cell.length_a   1.000
_cell.length_b   1.000
_cell.length_c   1.000
_cell.angle_alpha   90.00
_cell.angle_beta   90.00
_cell.angle_gamma   90.00
#
_symmetry.space_group_name_H-M   'P 1'
#
loop_
_entity.id
_entity.type
_entity.pdbx_description
1 polymer ?
#
loop_
_entity_poly.entity_id
_entity_poly.type
_entity_poly.pdbx_seq_one_letter_code
_entity_poly.pdbx_strand_id
1 'polypeptide(L)'
;IFCLLDSFTDQKSQARFDSLTIQKIISDKNIKFFHDFLDNRKKADIEDIFTIDEYLQLFNISLSSTHAEIKVEELSTEIEDILSKINKVIKKNRFNHYLPAKEFASNKDFVNSLSEATLSRFETIFKEVNKNLK
;
A
#
# COMPACT_ATOMS: atom_id res chain seq x y z
N ILE A 1 -16.32 9.34 -11.35
CA ILE A 1 -15.04 8.59 -11.28
C ILE A 1 -14.39 8.95 -9.95
N PHE A 2 -13.99 7.94 -9.16
CA PHE A 2 -13.21 8.08 -7.93
C PHE A 2 -11.89 7.34 -8.11
N CYS A 3 -10.79 7.96 -7.67
CA CYS A 3 -9.45 7.43 -7.82
C CYS A 3 -8.79 7.37 -6.45
N LEU A 4 -8.42 6.18 -6.02
CA LEU A 4 -7.55 5.95 -4.87
C LEU A 4 -6.19 5.51 -5.40
N LEU A 5 -5.14 6.25 -5.05
CA LEU A 5 -3.83 6.12 -5.68
C LEU A 5 -2.72 5.98 -4.66
N ASP A 6 -1.63 5.35 -5.09
CA ASP A 6 -0.34 5.44 -4.43
C ASP A 6 0.20 6.87 -4.50
N SER A 7 1.10 7.17 -3.59
CA SER A 7 1.74 8.49 -3.55
C SER A 7 2.64 8.68 -4.75
N PHE A 8 2.58 9.85 -5.39
CA PHE A 8 3.47 10.12 -6.52
C PHE A 8 4.94 10.09 -6.09
N THR A 9 5.73 9.33 -6.83
CA THR A 9 7.18 9.24 -6.64
C THR A 9 7.95 10.13 -7.61
N ASP A 10 7.31 10.57 -8.70
CA ASP A 10 7.90 11.44 -9.72
C ASP A 10 6.97 12.59 -10.15
N GLN A 11 7.57 13.73 -10.49
CA GLN A 11 6.84 14.95 -10.88
C GLN A 11 6.09 14.81 -12.20
N LYS A 12 6.51 13.90 -13.09
CA LYS A 12 5.87 13.72 -14.40
C LYS A 12 4.52 13.01 -14.25
N SER A 13 4.44 12.00 -13.40
CA SER A 13 3.19 11.31 -13.04
C SER A 13 2.21 12.27 -12.37
N GLN A 14 2.70 13.10 -11.44
CA GLN A 14 1.89 14.14 -10.80
C GLN A 14 1.34 15.15 -11.83
N ALA A 15 2.19 15.74 -12.66
CA ALA A 15 1.78 16.73 -13.67
C ALA A 15 0.77 16.16 -14.68
N ARG A 16 0.89 14.87 -15.03
CA ARG A 16 -0.09 14.19 -15.89
C ARG A 16 -1.47 14.13 -15.21
N PHE A 17 -1.52 13.82 -13.92
CA PHE A 17 -2.77 13.80 -13.16
C PHE A 17 -3.36 15.20 -12.98
N ASP A 18 -2.53 16.20 -12.68
CA ASP A 18 -2.96 17.60 -12.58
C ASP A 18 -3.62 18.07 -13.88
N SER A 19 -3.10 17.63 -15.03
CA SER A 19 -3.71 17.93 -16.34
C SER A 19 -5.12 17.35 -16.48
N LEU A 20 -5.38 16.13 -15.97
CA LEU A 20 -6.72 15.50 -16.01
C LEU A 20 -7.72 16.27 -15.16
N THR A 21 -7.27 16.77 -14.00
CA THR A 21 -8.04 17.69 -13.16
C THR A 21 -8.35 18.99 -13.90
N ILE A 22 -7.34 19.65 -14.46
CA ILE A 22 -7.48 20.94 -15.15
C ILE A 22 -8.46 20.82 -16.33
N GLN A 23 -8.40 19.70 -17.05
CA GLN A 23 -9.31 19.37 -18.15
C GLN A 23 -10.71 18.96 -17.67
N LYS A 24 -10.97 18.95 -16.35
CA LYS A 24 -12.23 18.55 -15.70
C LYS A 24 -12.68 17.12 -16.05
N ILE A 25 -11.75 16.24 -16.40
CA ILE A 25 -12.02 14.83 -16.65
C ILE A 25 -12.27 14.11 -15.31
N ILE A 26 -11.50 14.48 -14.28
CA ILE A 26 -11.64 13.98 -12.92
C ILE A 26 -11.75 15.20 -12.00
N SER A 27 -12.61 15.11 -10.98
CA SER A 27 -12.72 16.15 -9.96
C SER A 27 -11.69 15.90 -8.87
N ASP A 28 -10.97 16.94 -8.42
CA ASP A 28 -9.97 16.83 -7.36
C ASP A 28 -10.50 16.19 -6.09
N LYS A 29 -11.75 16.49 -5.71
CA LYS A 29 -12.39 15.91 -4.52
C LYS A 29 -12.52 14.38 -4.59
N ASN A 30 -12.47 13.82 -5.80
CA ASN A 30 -12.58 12.39 -6.05
C ASN A 30 -11.21 11.70 -6.18
N ILE A 31 -10.11 12.43 -5.98
CA ILE A 31 -8.75 11.88 -5.97
C ILE A 31 -8.31 11.83 -4.50
N LYS A 32 -7.96 10.63 -4.05
CA LYS A 32 -7.42 10.36 -2.72
C LYS A 32 -6.16 9.53 -2.84
N PHE A 33 -5.29 9.65 -1.85
CA PHE A 33 -4.06 8.88 -1.76
C PHE A 33 -4.05 7.99 -0.53
N PHE A 34 -3.35 6.86 -0.58
CA PHE A 34 -3.25 5.97 0.59
C PHE A 34 -2.63 6.65 1.82
N HIS A 35 -1.76 7.65 1.63
CA HIS A 35 -1.18 8.42 2.74
C HIS A 35 -2.21 9.28 3.48
N ASP A 36 -3.35 9.61 2.86
CA ASP A 36 -4.43 10.35 3.51
C ASP A 36 -5.09 9.54 4.65
N PHE A 37 -4.87 8.22 4.67
CA PHE A 37 -5.48 7.27 5.61
C PHE A 37 -4.49 6.74 6.66
N LEU A 38 -3.28 7.31 6.71
CA LEU A 38 -2.23 6.90 7.63
C LEU A 38 -1.67 8.11 8.37
N ASP A 39 -1.57 7.99 9.69
CA ASP A 39 -1.06 9.07 10.53
C ASP A 39 0.40 9.36 10.25
N ASN A 40 0.73 10.66 10.12
CA ASN A 40 2.10 11.16 9.95
C ASN A 40 2.86 10.58 8.74
N ARG A 41 2.15 10.14 7.70
CA ARG A 41 2.75 9.64 6.46
C ARG A 41 2.73 10.70 5.38
N LYS A 42 3.88 10.90 4.72
CA LYS A 42 3.97 11.75 3.52
C LYS A 42 3.79 10.93 2.26
N LYS A 43 4.12 9.63 2.34
CA LYS A 43 4.00 8.68 1.25
C LYS A 43 3.51 7.33 1.76
N ALA A 44 2.75 6.68 0.90
CA ALA A 44 2.22 5.35 1.09
C ALA A 44 1.81 4.77 -0.26
N ASP A 45 2.00 3.47 -0.36
CA ASP A 45 1.39 2.58 -1.35
C ASP A 45 0.25 1.80 -0.66
N ILE A 46 -0.52 1.03 -1.42
CA ILE A 46 -1.59 0.17 -0.85
C ILE A 46 -1.06 -0.79 0.22
N GLU A 47 0.17 -1.29 0.07
CA GLU A 47 0.80 -2.19 1.01
C GLU A 47 0.98 -1.57 2.41
N ASP A 48 1.15 -0.24 2.49
CA ASP A 48 1.30 0.48 3.75
C ASP A 48 -0.01 0.58 4.56
N ILE A 49 -1.15 0.18 3.98
CA ILE A 49 -2.42 0.09 4.72
C ILE A 49 -2.38 -1.05 5.74
N PHE A 50 -1.65 -2.13 5.44
CA PHE A 50 -1.39 -3.21 6.38
C PHE A 50 -0.45 -2.74 7.50
N THR A 51 -0.40 -3.49 8.59
CA THR A 51 0.72 -3.37 9.53
C THR A 51 1.99 -3.95 8.90
N ILE A 52 3.15 -3.50 9.38
CA ILE A 52 4.45 -4.01 8.89
C ILE A 52 4.54 -5.52 9.09
N ASP A 53 4.14 -6.01 10.26
CA ASP A 53 4.15 -7.44 10.60
C ASP A 53 3.29 -8.27 9.64
N GLU A 54 2.05 -7.85 9.38
CA GLU A 54 1.14 -8.55 8.46
C GLU A 54 1.68 -8.61 7.04
N TYR A 55 2.14 -7.48 6.49
CA TYR A 55 2.65 -7.48 5.13
C TYR A 55 3.97 -8.26 5.02
N LEU A 56 4.82 -8.20 6.04
CA LEU A 56 6.06 -8.98 6.09
C LEU A 56 5.76 -10.48 6.17
N GLN A 57 4.73 -10.89 6.90
CA GLN A 57 4.27 -12.28 6.93
C GLN A 57 3.78 -12.74 5.54
N LEU A 58 2.99 -11.93 4.83
CA LEU A 58 2.59 -12.23 3.45
C LEU A 58 3.81 -12.36 2.53
N PHE A 59 4.79 -11.47 2.66
CA PHE A 59 6.05 -11.56 1.92
C PHE A 59 6.78 -12.87 2.22
N ASN A 60 6.98 -13.19 3.49
CA ASN A 60 7.71 -14.38 3.92
C ASN A 60 7.05 -15.67 3.44
N ILE A 61 5.71 -15.76 3.51
CA ILE A 61 4.96 -16.91 3.00
C ILE A 61 5.14 -17.02 1.48
N SER A 62 4.85 -15.93 0.76
CA SER A 62 4.75 -15.94 -0.71
C SER A 62 6.10 -16.03 -1.44
N LEU A 63 7.20 -15.64 -0.79
CA LEU A 63 8.55 -15.68 -1.36
C LEU A 63 9.53 -16.63 -0.64
N SER A 64 9.06 -17.48 0.29
CA SER A 64 9.85 -18.46 1.05
C SER A 64 10.76 -19.37 0.19
N SER A 65 10.37 -19.66 -1.05
CA SER A 65 11.17 -20.47 -1.98
C SER A 65 12.37 -19.75 -2.59
N THR A 66 12.41 -18.42 -2.49
CA THR A 66 13.40 -17.56 -3.17
C THR A 66 14.14 -16.62 -2.22
N HIS A 67 13.62 -16.37 -1.02
CA HIS A 67 14.19 -15.48 -0.03
C HIS A 67 14.12 -16.14 1.35
N ALA A 68 15.13 -15.84 2.17
CA ALA A 68 15.06 -16.15 3.59
C ALA A 68 13.96 -15.32 4.25
N GLU A 69 13.40 -15.85 5.33
CA GLU A 69 12.46 -15.13 6.17
C GLU A 69 13.12 -13.85 6.71
N ILE A 70 12.41 -12.73 6.60
CA ILE A 70 12.83 -11.42 7.10
C ILE A 70 12.04 -11.12 8.36
N LYS A 71 12.70 -10.56 9.37
CA LYS A 71 12.06 -10.08 10.60
C LYS A 71 11.95 -8.55 10.62
N VAL A 72 11.02 -8.03 11.43
CA VAL A 72 10.76 -6.59 11.51
C VAL A 72 12.00 -5.82 11.96
N GLU A 73 12.84 -6.40 12.81
CA GLU A 73 14.07 -5.78 13.32
C GLU A 73 15.12 -5.54 12.22
N GLU A 74 15.00 -6.23 11.08
CA GLU A 74 15.89 -6.05 9.93
C GLU A 74 15.47 -4.88 9.03
N LEU A 75 14.25 -4.37 9.21
CA LEU A 75 13.70 -3.30 8.40
C LEU A 75 14.23 -1.93 8.85
N SER A 76 14.51 -1.06 7.87
CA SER A 76 14.97 0.30 8.12
C SER A 76 13.91 1.15 8.81
N THR A 77 14.26 1.85 9.89
CA THR A 77 13.41 2.87 10.53
C THR A 77 13.31 4.15 9.69
N GLU A 78 14.35 4.46 8.92
CA GLU A 78 14.44 5.69 8.10
C GLU A 78 13.64 5.66 6.79
N ILE A 79 13.16 4.48 6.37
CA ILE A 79 12.37 4.32 5.15
C ILE A 79 10.91 4.25 5.55
N GLU A 80 10.05 5.03 4.90
CA GLU A 80 8.62 5.04 5.21
C GLU A 80 7.91 3.79 4.64
N ASP A 81 8.00 3.56 3.33
CA ASP A 81 7.20 2.54 2.64
C ASP A 81 7.70 1.10 2.84
N ILE A 82 6.76 0.18 3.05
CA ILE A 82 7.06 -1.23 3.35
C ILE A 82 7.83 -1.91 2.21
N LEU A 83 7.48 -1.62 0.96
CA LEU A 83 8.13 -2.23 -0.20
C LEU A 83 9.63 -1.88 -0.25
N SER A 84 9.99 -0.61 -0.06
CA SER A 84 11.38 -0.17 -0.04
C SER A 84 12.15 -0.70 1.17
N LYS A 85 11.50 -0.83 2.34
CA LYS A 85 12.12 -1.51 3.50
C LYS A 85 12.54 -2.93 3.15
N ILE A 86 11.64 -3.72 2.55
CA ILE A 86 11.91 -5.10 2.15
C ILE A 86 12.97 -5.15 1.04
N ASN A 87 12.83 -4.34 -0.01
CA ASN A 87 13.79 -4.24 -1.12
C ASN A 87 15.22 -3.99 -0.63
N LYS A 88 15.39 -3.11 0.36
CA LYS A 88 16.68 -2.83 1.00
C LYS A 88 17.28 -4.06 1.67
N VAL A 89 16.49 -4.84 2.42
CA VAL A 89 16.95 -6.06 3.09
C VAL A 89 17.38 -7.12 2.08
N ILE A 90 16.55 -7.38 1.06
CA ILE A 90 16.85 -8.40 0.04
C ILE A 90 17.85 -7.93 -1.03
N LYS A 91 18.32 -6.69 -0.93
CA LYS A 91 19.26 -6.05 -1.88
C LYS A 91 18.79 -6.11 -3.33
N LYS A 92 17.49 -5.87 -3.55
CA LYS A 92 16.91 -5.78 -4.90
C LYS A 92 16.22 -4.44 -5.09
N ASN A 93 16.16 -3.99 -6.35
CA ASN A 93 15.40 -2.79 -6.69
C ASN A 93 13.89 -3.00 -6.53
N ARG A 94 13.40 -4.21 -6.87
CA ARG A 94 11.99 -4.58 -6.76
C ARG A 94 11.85 -6.10 -6.67
N PHE A 95 11.02 -6.57 -5.75
CA PHE A 95 10.49 -7.93 -5.77
C PHE A 95 9.09 -7.97 -6.41
N ASN A 96 8.62 -9.17 -6.74
CA ASN A 96 7.32 -9.36 -7.35
C ASN A 96 6.19 -9.28 -6.30
N HIS A 97 5.72 -8.06 -5.98
CA HIS A 97 4.65 -7.84 -4.99
C HIS A 97 3.28 -8.41 -5.41
N TYR A 98 3.11 -8.87 -6.66
CA TYR A 98 1.95 -9.69 -7.03
C TYR A 98 1.87 -10.99 -6.22
N LEU A 99 3.01 -11.56 -5.80
CA LEU A 99 3.01 -12.81 -5.04
C LEU A 99 2.36 -12.65 -3.65
N PRO A 100 2.72 -11.64 -2.82
CA PRO A 100 1.97 -11.31 -1.60
C PRO A 100 0.49 -11.02 -1.85
N ALA A 101 0.16 -10.27 -2.90
CA ALA A 101 -1.23 -9.96 -3.23
C ALA A 101 -2.04 -11.22 -3.58
N LYS A 102 -1.45 -12.15 -4.35
CA LYS A 102 -2.05 -13.44 -4.68
C LYS A 102 -2.21 -14.32 -3.45
N GLU A 103 -1.20 -14.36 -2.59
CA GLU A 103 -1.25 -15.08 -1.31
C GLU A 103 -2.42 -14.56 -0.47
N PHE A 104 -2.49 -13.25 -0.25
CA PHE A 104 -3.57 -12.59 0.48
C PHE A 104 -4.96 -12.93 -0.08
N ALA A 105 -5.12 -12.89 -1.41
CA ALA A 105 -6.40 -13.18 -2.06
C ALA A 105 -6.86 -14.64 -1.93
N SER A 106 -5.93 -15.57 -1.67
CA SER A 106 -6.22 -17.01 -1.62
C SER A 106 -6.17 -17.61 -0.20
N ASN A 107 -5.53 -16.92 0.74
CA ASN A 107 -5.30 -17.39 2.10
C ASN A 107 -6.37 -16.84 3.07
N LYS A 108 -7.46 -17.59 3.23
CA LYS A 108 -8.59 -17.20 4.10
C LYS A 108 -8.18 -17.09 5.57
N ASP A 109 -7.27 -17.93 6.03
CA ASP A 109 -6.83 -17.92 7.43
C ASP A 109 -6.06 -16.63 7.73
N PHE A 110 -5.20 -16.19 6.81
CA PHE A 110 -4.52 -14.90 6.92
C PHE A 110 -5.53 -13.73 6.97
N VAL A 111 -6.51 -13.71 6.06
CA VAL A 111 -7.55 -12.68 6.03
C VAL A 111 -8.30 -12.60 7.36
N ASN A 112 -8.63 -13.75 7.94
CA ASN A 112 -9.31 -13.82 9.24
C ASN A 112 -8.42 -13.41 10.43
N SER A 113 -7.10 -13.38 10.24
CA SER A 113 -6.13 -12.96 11.27
C SER A 113 -5.73 -11.49 11.20
N LEU A 114 -6.28 -10.72 10.26
CA LEU A 114 -5.99 -9.30 10.15
C LEU A 114 -6.33 -8.57 11.46
N SER A 115 -5.42 -7.69 11.87
CA SER A 115 -5.58 -6.84 13.03
C SER A 115 -6.70 -5.81 12.84
N GLU A 116 -7.29 -5.40 13.96
CA GLU A 116 -8.26 -4.31 14.00
C GLU A 116 -7.69 -3.00 13.41
N ALA A 117 -6.38 -2.77 13.55
CA ALA A 117 -5.73 -1.60 12.97
C ALA A 117 -5.84 -1.61 11.44
N THR A 118 -5.54 -2.73 10.80
CA THR A 118 -5.63 -2.87 9.34
C THR A 118 -7.07 -2.86 8.86
N LEU A 119 -7.97 -3.58 9.55
CA LEU A 119 -9.40 -3.59 9.24
C LEU A 119 -10.01 -2.19 9.33
N SER A 120 -9.69 -1.43 10.37
CA SER A 120 -10.17 -0.05 10.57
C SER A 120 -9.68 0.91 9.48
N ARG A 121 -8.43 0.77 9.01
CA ARG A 121 -7.90 1.57 7.89
C ARG A 121 -8.65 1.26 6.59
N PHE A 122 -8.83 -0.03 6.26
CA PHE A 122 -9.62 -0.42 5.09
C PHE A 122 -11.08 0.04 5.18
N GLU A 123 -11.72 -0.11 6.35
CA GLU A 123 -13.08 0.36 6.57
C GLU A 123 -13.19 1.87 6.34
N THR A 124 -12.23 2.65 6.85
CA THR A 124 -12.18 4.11 6.66
C THR A 124 -12.06 4.47 5.18
N ILE A 125 -11.19 3.78 4.44
CA ILE A 125 -11.06 3.94 2.99
C ILE A 125 -12.40 3.66 2.28
N PHE A 126 -13.04 2.53 2.58
CA PHE A 126 -14.32 2.18 1.95
C PHE A 126 -15.43 3.18 2.28
N LYS A 127 -15.49 3.69 3.51
CA LYS A 127 -16.44 4.74 3.90
C LYS A 127 -16.23 6.02 3.06
N GLU A 128 -14.98 6.44 2.87
CA GLU A 128 -14.67 7.63 2.07
C GLU A 128 -15.00 7.42 0.58
N VAL A 129 -14.64 6.26 0.01
CA VAL A 129 -15.02 5.90 -1.37
C VAL A 129 -16.55 5.93 -1.52
N ASN A 130 -17.28 5.26 -0.64
CA ASN A 130 -18.73 5.14 -0.73
C ASN A 130 -19.46 6.48 -0.54
N LYS A 131 -18.89 7.42 0.22
CA LYS A 131 -19.41 8.78 0.36
C LYS A 131 -19.37 9.56 -0.96
N ASN A 132 -18.33 9.33 -1.78
CA ASN A 132 -18.08 10.06 -3.02
C ASN A 132 -18.61 9.36 -4.29
N LEU A 133 -19.17 8.15 -4.15
CA LEU A 133 -19.86 7.41 -5.22
C LEU A 133 -21.38 7.65 -5.25
N LYS A 134 -21.93 8.39 -4.28
CA LYS A 134 -23.35 8.74 -4.21
C LYS A 134 -23.72 9.93 -5.09
#